data_AF-A0A938TR00-F1
#
_entry.id   AF-A0A938TR00-F1
#
_cell.length_a   1.000
_cell.length_b   1.000
_cell.length_c   1.000
_cell.angle_alpha   90.00
_cell.angle_beta   90.00
_cell.angle_gamma   90.00
#
_symmetry.space_group_name_H-M   'P 1'
#
loop_
_entity.id
_entity.type
_entity.pdbx_description
1 polymer ?
#
loop_
_entity_poly.entity_id
_entity_poly.type
_entity_poly.pdbx_seq_one_letter_code
_entity_poly.pdbx_strand_id
1 'polypeptide(L)'
;MLLVSGVELVNAACRAGIVGAFPSHNARTIEDFERWMQAIIASHEVARREQPDVIVAPWCVNLVTHSTNARLADDLKVVAKYRPPIVVTALGGPKPVMDIVHGYGGLVIADVINMTLARKAIAAGVDGLACIAAGAGGHTGFLSPFAFIAAVRERFDGLIVVGGGISDGFGVAGAIAAGADFVYMGTRFIPSSESMAVPAYKQMIVDCNIDDLIVSSAVSGTPASWLKPSMRAAGMDPDAPTGAPKRNYDASDDAPKRWKDIWAAGQGVGASHAIEPVADIVAQLEREYRVALRQMAARLDSRDQGTKS
;
A
#
# COMPACT_ATOMS: atom_id res chain seq x y z
N MET A 1 -0.76 3.90 -4.28
CA MET A 1 -2.21 4.05 -4.54
C MET A 1 -2.45 4.79 -5.84
N LEU A 2 -3.28 4.27 -6.74
CA LEU A 2 -3.54 4.89 -8.06
C LEU A 2 -4.18 6.28 -7.88
N LEU A 3 -3.71 7.30 -8.62
CA LEU A 3 -4.13 8.71 -8.56
C LEU A 3 -4.01 9.42 -7.20
N VAL A 4 -3.39 8.77 -6.20
CA VAL A 4 -3.23 9.32 -4.84
C VAL A 4 -1.75 9.52 -4.50
N SER A 5 -0.91 8.51 -4.74
CA SER A 5 0.50 8.55 -4.38
C SER A 5 1.34 9.28 -5.44
N GLY A 6 1.78 10.49 -5.12
CA GLY A 6 2.68 11.30 -5.94
C GLY A 6 4.05 11.53 -5.31
N VAL A 7 4.88 12.34 -5.99
CA VAL A 7 6.22 12.73 -5.51
C VAL A 7 6.18 13.37 -4.12
N GLU A 8 5.21 14.26 -3.86
CA GLU A 8 5.09 14.95 -2.57
C GLU A 8 4.81 13.97 -1.43
N LEU A 9 3.79 13.12 -1.58
CA LEU A 9 3.48 12.09 -0.58
C LEU A 9 4.65 11.12 -0.36
N VAL A 10 5.36 10.70 -1.42
CA VAL A 10 6.53 9.83 -1.29
C VAL A 10 7.64 10.52 -0.50
N ASN A 11 7.99 11.76 -0.87
CA ASN A 11 9.04 12.51 -0.19
C ASN A 11 8.70 12.78 1.29
N ALA A 12 7.44 13.13 1.58
CA ALA A 12 6.98 13.38 2.94
C ALA A 12 7.04 12.10 3.80
N ALA A 13 6.59 10.96 3.25
CA ALA A 13 6.69 9.66 3.91
C ALA A 13 8.15 9.29 4.22
N CYS A 14 9.04 9.40 3.23
CA CYS A 14 10.46 9.10 3.38
C CYS A 14 11.13 9.97 4.43
N ARG A 15 10.81 11.27 4.48
CA ARG A 15 11.34 12.22 5.49
C ARG A 15 10.75 11.99 6.88
N ALA A 16 9.52 11.47 6.96
CA ALA A 16 8.90 11.05 8.22
C ALA A 16 9.43 9.69 8.72
N GLY A 17 10.34 9.05 7.99
CA GLY A 17 11.00 7.81 8.43
C GLY A 17 10.30 6.52 8.00
N ILE A 18 9.31 6.58 7.10
CA ILE A 18 8.64 5.40 6.55
C ILE A 18 8.86 5.29 5.03
N VAL A 19 8.69 4.09 4.47
CA VAL A 19 8.86 3.88 3.02
C VAL A 19 7.74 4.58 2.24
N GLY A 20 8.10 5.55 1.41
CA GLY A 20 7.18 6.18 0.45
C GLY A 20 7.04 5.33 -0.82
N ALA A 21 5.81 5.07 -1.26
CA ALA A 21 5.56 4.24 -2.44
C ALA A 21 4.59 4.89 -3.44
N PHE A 22 4.86 4.75 -4.74
CA PHE A 22 3.93 5.19 -5.79
C PHE A 22 3.82 4.16 -6.94
N PRO A 23 2.63 3.99 -7.56
CA PRO A 23 2.50 3.25 -8.81
C PRO A 23 3.11 4.04 -9.97
N SER A 24 3.88 3.38 -10.84
CA SER A 24 4.43 4.04 -12.03
C SER A 24 3.32 4.68 -12.87
N HIS A 25 2.13 4.08 -12.92
CA HIS A 25 1.00 4.55 -13.74
C HIS A 25 0.37 5.86 -13.24
N ASN A 26 0.75 6.35 -12.05
CA ASN A 26 0.37 7.70 -11.62
C ASN A 26 1.11 8.78 -12.42
N ALA A 27 2.34 8.49 -12.85
CA ALA A 27 2.99 9.24 -13.90
C ALA A 27 2.38 8.81 -15.24
N ARG A 28 1.72 9.75 -15.94
CA ARG A 28 0.91 9.41 -17.12
C ARG A 28 1.78 8.99 -18.31
N THR A 29 2.92 9.66 -18.48
CA THR A 29 3.88 9.37 -19.54
C THR A 29 5.20 8.85 -18.97
N ILE A 30 6.07 8.34 -19.85
CA ILE A 30 7.42 7.92 -19.47
C ILE A 30 8.26 9.10 -19.02
N GLU A 31 8.09 10.27 -19.64
CA GLU A 31 8.78 11.51 -19.27
C GLU A 31 8.33 12.00 -17.88
N ASP A 32 7.04 11.87 -17.57
CA ASP A 32 6.53 12.11 -16.22
C ASP A 32 7.18 11.15 -15.22
N PHE A 33 7.26 9.86 -15.57
CA PHE A 33 7.81 8.85 -14.67
C PHE A 33 9.28 9.13 -14.39
N GLU A 34 10.07 9.39 -15.43
CA GLU A 34 11.47 9.79 -15.31
C GLU A 34 11.64 11.06 -14.46
N ARG A 35 10.83 12.09 -14.68
CA ARG A 35 10.85 13.33 -13.89
C ARG A 35 10.53 13.07 -12.41
N TRP A 36 9.60 12.17 -12.12
CA TRP A 36 9.27 11.81 -10.74
C TRP A 36 10.42 11.10 -10.04
N MET A 37 11.09 10.15 -10.71
CA MET A 37 12.27 9.46 -10.17
C MET A 37 13.38 10.46 -9.84
N GLN A 38 13.68 11.38 -10.76
CA GLN A 38 14.66 12.44 -10.55
C GLN A 38 14.31 13.34 -9.36
N ALA A 39 13.05 13.77 -9.26
CA ALA A 39 12.59 14.65 -8.19
C ALA A 39 12.70 13.99 -6.80
N ILE A 40 12.39 12.70 -6.70
CA ILE A 40 12.52 11.94 -5.44
C ILE A 40 14.00 11.80 -5.06
N ILE A 41 14.86 11.40 -6.00
CA ILE A 41 16.31 11.26 -5.76
C ILE A 41 16.90 12.60 -5.30
N ALA A 42 16.64 13.68 -6.04
CA ALA A 42 17.14 15.01 -5.71
C ALA A 42 16.64 15.48 -4.34
N SER A 43 15.36 15.26 -4.02
CA SER A 43 14.79 15.60 -2.70
C SER A 43 15.51 14.87 -1.56
N HIS A 44 15.81 13.58 -1.75
CA HIS A 44 16.51 12.77 -0.74
C HIS A 44 17.98 13.20 -0.59
N GLU A 45 18.66 13.54 -1.68
CA GLU A 45 20.03 14.07 -1.65
C GLU A 45 20.11 15.40 -0.90
N VAL A 46 19.17 16.32 -1.19
CA VAL A 46 19.05 17.60 -0.47
C VAL A 46 18.78 17.36 1.02
N ALA A 47 17.84 16.48 1.37
CA ALA A 47 17.52 16.16 2.75
C ALA A 47 18.75 15.68 3.54
N ARG A 48 19.49 14.72 2.98
CA ARG A 48 20.69 14.15 3.61
C ARG A 48 21.83 15.14 3.72
N ARG A 49 21.95 16.08 2.76
CA ARG A 49 22.97 17.12 2.80
C ARG A 49 22.66 18.19 3.85
N GLU A 50 21.41 18.64 3.93
CA GLU A 50 20.99 19.73 4.82
C GLU A 50 20.80 19.26 6.27
N GLN A 51 20.41 18.00 6.46
CA GLN A 51 20.18 17.40 7.78
C GLN A 51 20.84 16.01 7.84
N PRO A 52 22.18 15.93 8.01
CA PRO A 52 22.91 14.66 7.96
C PRO A 52 22.42 13.62 8.97
N ASP A 53 21.86 14.07 10.09
CA ASP A 53 21.34 13.21 11.16
C ASP A 53 19.89 12.75 10.92
N VAL A 54 19.22 13.25 9.87
CA VAL A 54 17.85 12.82 9.56
C VAL A 54 17.86 11.50 8.80
N ILE A 55 17.11 10.52 9.31
CA ILE A 55 16.90 9.26 8.59
C ILE A 55 15.89 9.52 7.47
N VAL A 56 16.36 9.49 6.23
CA VAL A 56 15.50 9.47 5.04
C VAL A 56 15.30 8.03 4.62
N ALA A 57 14.10 7.51 4.88
CA ALA A 57 13.71 6.15 4.53
C ALA A 57 13.74 5.92 2.99
N PRO A 58 13.90 4.67 2.53
CA PRO A 58 13.90 4.37 1.10
C PRO A 58 12.54 4.60 0.48
N TRP A 59 12.51 4.71 -0.85
CA TRP A 59 11.30 4.85 -1.63
C TRP A 59 11.07 3.62 -2.50
N CYS A 60 9.82 3.44 -2.94
CA CYS A 60 9.34 2.26 -3.62
C CYS A 60 8.55 2.62 -4.88
N VAL A 61 8.76 1.87 -5.96
CA VAL A 61 7.94 1.93 -7.18
C VAL A 61 7.06 0.69 -7.27
N ASN A 62 5.77 0.87 -7.49
CA ASN A 62 4.85 -0.22 -7.81
C ASN A 62 4.65 -0.32 -9.33
N LEU A 63 4.88 -1.52 -9.88
CA LEU A 63 4.76 -1.82 -11.31
C LEU A 63 3.67 -2.84 -11.56
N VAL A 64 2.78 -2.53 -12.51
CA VAL A 64 1.87 -3.52 -13.09
C VAL A 64 2.65 -4.36 -14.09
N THR A 65 2.85 -5.64 -13.79
CA THR A 65 3.71 -6.55 -14.57
C THR A 65 2.92 -7.50 -15.48
N HIS A 66 1.62 -7.29 -15.63
CA HIS A 66 0.80 -8.08 -16.54
C HIS A 66 1.33 -7.97 -17.98
N SER A 67 1.24 -9.05 -18.74
CA SER A 67 1.71 -9.08 -20.13
C SER A 67 0.95 -8.14 -21.07
N THR A 68 -0.23 -7.65 -20.67
CA THR A 68 -1.00 -6.66 -21.43
C THR A 68 -0.57 -5.22 -21.16
N ASN A 69 0.30 -4.97 -20.18
CA ASN A 69 0.82 -3.64 -19.94
C ASN A 69 1.82 -3.26 -21.03
N ALA A 70 1.36 -2.52 -22.03
CA ALA A 70 2.19 -2.05 -23.15
C ALA A 70 3.33 -1.12 -22.71
N ARG A 71 3.22 -0.47 -21.54
CA ARG A 71 4.22 0.48 -21.02
C ARG A 71 5.33 -0.19 -20.20
N LEU A 72 5.18 -1.46 -19.83
CA LEU A 72 6.10 -2.14 -18.91
C LEU A 72 7.56 -2.10 -19.39
N ALA A 73 7.80 -2.34 -20.68
CA ALA A 73 9.15 -2.35 -21.24
C ALA A 73 9.86 -0.99 -21.09
N ASP A 74 9.14 0.12 -21.25
CA ASP A 74 9.71 1.45 -21.10
C ASP A 74 9.83 1.86 -19.63
N ASP A 75 8.85 1.52 -18.79
CA ASP A 75 8.96 1.67 -17.32
C ASP A 75 10.21 0.95 -16.79
N LEU A 76 10.53 -0.25 -17.30
CA LEU A 76 11.71 -1.01 -16.89
C LEU A 76 13.04 -0.36 -17.29
N LYS A 77 13.10 0.36 -18.42
CA LYS A 77 14.28 1.15 -18.80
C LYS A 77 14.53 2.28 -17.81
N VAL A 78 13.46 2.96 -17.39
CA VAL A 78 13.53 4.03 -16.38
C VAL A 78 13.96 3.45 -15.03
N VAL A 79 13.40 2.30 -14.62
CA VAL A 79 13.80 1.61 -13.39
C VAL A 79 15.28 1.20 -13.42
N ALA A 80 15.78 0.64 -14.52
CA ALA A 80 17.19 0.30 -14.66
C ALA A 80 18.12 1.52 -14.56
N LYS A 81 17.67 2.67 -15.09
CA LYS A 81 18.43 3.94 -15.07
C LYS A 81 18.46 4.57 -13.68
N TYR A 82 17.33 4.64 -12.99
CA TYR A 82 17.18 5.39 -11.73
C TYR A 82 17.25 4.54 -10.47
N ARG A 83 17.22 3.21 -10.61
CA ARG A 83 17.54 2.23 -9.56
C ARG A 83 16.75 2.46 -8.26
N PRO A 84 15.41 2.41 -8.29
CA PRO A 84 14.61 2.53 -7.08
C PRO A 84 15.01 1.45 -6.06
N PRO A 85 15.19 1.77 -4.76
CA PRO A 85 15.64 0.80 -3.76
C PRO A 85 14.70 -0.41 -3.62
N ILE A 86 13.40 -0.20 -3.81
CA ILE A 86 12.37 -1.23 -3.71
C ILE A 86 11.45 -1.15 -4.93
N VAL A 87 11.16 -2.30 -5.52
CA VAL A 87 10.14 -2.46 -6.57
C VAL A 87 9.08 -3.44 -6.08
N VAL A 88 7.84 -2.97 -5.98
CA VAL A 88 6.67 -3.82 -5.77
C VAL A 88 6.10 -4.22 -7.14
N THR A 89 5.82 -5.51 -7.34
CA THR A 89 5.13 -5.98 -8.55
C THR A 89 3.69 -6.32 -8.23
N ALA A 90 2.76 -5.86 -9.08
CA ALA A 90 1.33 -6.10 -8.93
C ALA A 90 0.70 -6.55 -10.25
N LEU A 91 -0.47 -7.19 -10.15
CA LEU A 91 -1.29 -7.65 -11.28
C LEU A 91 -0.51 -8.47 -12.33
N GLY A 92 0.51 -9.22 -11.91
CA GLY A 92 1.39 -10.00 -12.78
C GLY A 92 2.42 -10.78 -11.95
N GLY A 93 3.33 -11.47 -12.64
CA GLY A 93 4.44 -12.17 -11.97
C GLY A 93 5.66 -11.26 -11.83
N PRO A 94 6.55 -11.52 -10.85
CA PRO A 94 7.71 -10.66 -10.59
C PRO A 94 8.82 -10.81 -11.64
N LYS A 95 8.83 -11.91 -12.41
CA LYS A 95 9.90 -12.26 -13.37
C LYS A 95 10.40 -11.11 -14.26
N PRO A 96 9.54 -10.25 -14.85
CA PRO A 96 10.01 -9.19 -15.73
C PRO A 96 10.93 -8.15 -15.05
N VAL A 97 10.89 -8.05 -13.72
CA VAL A 97 11.66 -7.04 -12.98
C VAL A 97 12.88 -7.61 -12.26
N MET A 98 12.92 -8.93 -12.03
CA MET A 98 13.91 -9.60 -11.16
C MET A 98 15.34 -9.25 -11.53
N ASP A 99 15.79 -9.62 -12.74
CA ASP A 99 17.18 -9.46 -13.17
C ASP A 99 17.63 -7.99 -13.16
N ILE A 100 16.72 -7.07 -13.50
CA ILE A 100 17.00 -5.64 -13.54
C ILE A 100 17.20 -5.11 -12.12
N VAL A 101 16.26 -5.42 -11.22
CA VAL A 101 16.25 -4.87 -9.85
C VAL A 101 17.35 -5.48 -9.01
N HIS A 102 17.52 -6.80 -9.07
CA HIS A 102 18.62 -7.50 -8.41
C HIS A 102 19.98 -7.10 -8.99
N GLY A 103 20.06 -6.80 -10.29
CA GLY A 103 21.30 -6.38 -10.96
C GLY A 103 21.91 -5.09 -10.41
N TYR A 104 21.12 -4.22 -9.77
CA TYR A 104 21.64 -3.05 -9.06
C TYR A 104 21.55 -3.15 -7.52
N GLY A 105 21.13 -4.30 -6.98
CA GLY A 105 21.00 -4.55 -5.54
C GLY A 105 19.71 -4.03 -4.91
N GLY A 106 18.67 -3.73 -5.70
CA GLY A 106 17.34 -3.40 -5.19
C GLY A 106 16.56 -4.62 -4.73
N LEU A 107 15.47 -4.37 -4.01
CA LEU A 107 14.57 -5.42 -3.50
C LEU A 107 13.31 -5.54 -4.37
N VAL A 108 12.90 -6.77 -4.66
CA VAL A 108 11.65 -7.09 -5.34
C VAL A 108 10.64 -7.69 -4.34
N ILE A 109 9.52 -7.00 -4.17
CA ILE A 109 8.41 -7.44 -3.34
C ILE A 109 7.21 -7.77 -4.25
N ALA A 110 6.64 -8.97 -4.15
CA ALA A 110 5.47 -9.34 -4.95
C ALA A 110 4.17 -9.13 -4.17
N ASP A 111 3.23 -8.40 -4.77
CA ASP A 111 1.86 -8.27 -4.29
C ASP A 111 1.10 -9.59 -4.49
N VAL A 112 0.56 -10.12 -3.40
CA VAL A 112 -0.14 -11.40 -3.35
C VAL A 112 -1.39 -11.31 -2.47
N ILE A 113 -2.50 -11.85 -2.97
CA ILE A 113 -3.79 -11.89 -2.26
C ILE A 113 -4.15 -13.30 -1.75
N ASN A 114 -3.33 -14.31 -2.05
CA ASN A 114 -3.54 -15.69 -1.62
C ASN A 114 -2.24 -16.51 -1.66
N MET A 115 -2.28 -17.70 -1.05
CA MET A 115 -1.12 -18.60 -0.96
C MET A 115 -0.67 -19.19 -2.30
N THR A 116 -1.54 -19.28 -3.31
CA THR A 116 -1.13 -19.75 -4.64
C THR A 116 -0.21 -18.75 -5.31
N LEU A 117 -0.53 -17.45 -5.23
CA LEU A 117 0.32 -16.38 -5.73
C LEU A 117 1.60 -16.27 -4.90
N ALA A 118 1.50 -16.34 -3.56
CA ALA A 118 2.66 -16.34 -2.66
C ALA A 118 3.67 -17.45 -3.04
N ARG A 119 3.22 -18.70 -3.20
CA ARG A 119 4.09 -19.82 -3.62
C ARG A 119 4.77 -19.58 -4.97
N LYS A 120 4.05 -19.00 -5.94
CA LYS A 120 4.62 -18.68 -7.26
C LYS A 120 5.68 -17.58 -7.18
N ALA A 121 5.44 -16.56 -6.36
CA ALA A 121 6.39 -15.48 -6.14
C ALA A 121 7.64 -15.97 -5.39
N ILE A 122 7.48 -16.77 -4.32
CA ILE A 122 8.60 -17.40 -3.59
C ILE A 122 9.45 -18.25 -4.55
N ALA A 123 8.81 -19.10 -5.37
CA ALA A 123 9.52 -19.91 -6.36
C ALA A 123 10.21 -19.09 -7.46
N ALA A 124 9.80 -17.83 -7.67
CA ALA A 124 10.46 -16.90 -8.58
C ALA A 124 11.65 -16.16 -7.93
N GLY A 125 11.87 -16.33 -6.62
CA GLY A 125 13.03 -15.77 -5.90
C GLY A 125 12.86 -14.34 -5.41
N VAL A 126 11.63 -13.90 -5.12
CA VAL A 126 11.38 -12.55 -4.56
C VAL A 126 12.01 -12.36 -3.18
N ASP A 127 12.41 -11.14 -2.87
CA ASP A 127 12.95 -10.76 -1.55
C ASP A 127 11.84 -10.60 -0.51
N GLY A 128 10.62 -10.29 -0.96
CA GLY A 128 9.48 -10.11 -0.09
C GLY A 128 8.12 -10.34 -0.74
N LEU A 129 7.10 -10.38 0.12
CA LEU A 129 5.70 -10.49 -0.24
C LEU A 129 4.90 -9.35 0.38
N ALA A 130 4.20 -8.59 -0.45
CA ALA A 130 3.14 -7.69 -0.04
C ALA A 130 1.84 -8.49 0.05
N CYS A 131 1.53 -8.98 1.24
CA CYS A 131 0.34 -9.78 1.53
C CYS A 131 -0.87 -8.87 1.70
N ILE A 132 -1.62 -8.67 0.62
CA ILE A 132 -2.84 -7.85 0.64
C ILE A 132 -3.98 -8.72 1.15
N ALA A 133 -4.32 -8.52 2.42
CA ALA A 133 -5.31 -9.25 3.18
C ALA A 133 -6.70 -8.61 3.08
N ALA A 134 -7.68 -9.24 3.72
CA ALA A 134 -9.02 -8.69 3.90
C ALA A 134 -8.97 -7.31 4.58
N GLY A 135 -9.84 -6.42 4.13
CA GLY A 135 -9.94 -5.05 4.64
C GLY A 135 -9.02 -4.05 3.95
N ALA A 136 -8.26 -4.44 2.92
CA ALA A 136 -7.56 -3.48 2.06
C ALA A 136 -8.56 -2.70 1.18
N GLY A 137 -8.23 -1.45 0.87
CA GLY A 137 -8.98 -0.62 -0.06
C GLY A 137 -8.65 -0.95 -1.52
N GLY A 138 -9.62 -0.81 -2.42
CA GLY A 138 -9.45 -1.21 -3.82
C GLY A 138 -9.44 -2.74 -3.94
N HIS A 139 -8.71 -3.29 -4.92
CA HIS A 139 -8.61 -4.74 -5.08
C HIS A 139 -8.07 -5.37 -3.79
N THR A 140 -8.90 -6.18 -3.15
CA THR A 140 -8.71 -6.61 -1.77
C THR A 140 -8.58 -8.12 -1.69
N GLY A 141 -7.73 -8.59 -0.77
CA GLY A 141 -7.67 -10.01 -0.44
C GLY A 141 -8.88 -10.43 0.37
N PHE A 142 -8.98 -11.73 0.63
CA PHE A 142 -10.06 -12.30 1.44
C PHE A 142 -9.54 -13.01 2.70
N LEU A 143 -8.23 -13.25 2.79
CA LEU A 143 -7.62 -13.90 3.95
C LEU A 143 -7.52 -12.91 5.11
N SER A 144 -7.77 -13.38 6.33
CA SER A 144 -7.43 -12.64 7.55
C SER A 144 -5.92 -12.31 7.55
N PRO A 145 -5.50 -11.09 7.94
CA PRO A 145 -4.08 -10.74 7.98
C PRO A 145 -3.26 -11.69 8.86
N PHE A 146 -3.77 -12.07 10.03
CA PHE A 146 -3.08 -13.00 10.93
C PHE A 146 -2.88 -14.39 10.32
N ALA A 147 -3.94 -14.93 9.70
CA ALA A 147 -3.87 -16.24 9.06
C ALA A 147 -2.96 -16.22 7.83
N PHE A 148 -2.96 -15.11 7.07
CA PHE A 148 -2.12 -14.98 5.89
C PHE A 148 -0.64 -14.90 6.25
N ILE A 149 -0.28 -14.07 7.25
CA ILE A 149 1.10 -13.97 7.76
C ILE A 149 1.59 -15.35 8.21
N ALA A 150 0.82 -16.05 9.06
CA ALA A 150 1.20 -17.36 9.57
C ALA A 150 1.42 -18.38 8.44
N ALA A 151 0.50 -18.47 7.47
CA ALA A 151 0.60 -19.41 6.36
C ALA A 151 1.78 -19.14 5.43
N VAL A 152 2.18 -17.88 5.26
CA VAL A 152 3.38 -17.49 4.52
C VAL A 152 4.65 -17.84 5.31
N ARG A 153 4.70 -17.52 6.60
CA ARG A 153 5.85 -17.78 7.47
C ARG A 153 6.21 -19.26 7.62
N GLU A 154 5.26 -20.17 7.45
CA GLU A 154 5.55 -21.62 7.39
C GLU A 154 6.60 -22.01 6.33
N ARG A 155 6.85 -21.15 5.34
CA ARG A 155 7.60 -21.51 4.13
C ARG A 155 8.36 -20.35 3.50
N PHE A 156 8.45 -19.19 4.17
CA PHE A 156 9.14 -18.02 3.66
C PHE A 156 9.74 -17.16 4.77
N ASP A 157 11.06 -17.04 4.74
CA ASP A 157 11.84 -16.24 5.68
C ASP A 157 12.13 -14.82 5.18
N GLY A 158 11.80 -14.51 3.92
CA GLY A 158 11.96 -13.17 3.36
C GLY A 158 10.95 -12.17 3.91
N LEU A 159 10.96 -10.96 3.37
CA LEU A 159 10.16 -9.85 3.91
C LEU A 159 8.66 -10.12 3.78
N ILE A 160 7.89 -9.96 4.86
CA ILE A 160 6.42 -9.92 4.82
C ILE A 160 5.97 -8.51 5.12
N VAL A 161 5.37 -7.88 4.11
CA VAL A 161 4.64 -6.63 4.25
C VAL A 161 3.15 -6.97 4.22
N VAL A 162 2.41 -6.74 5.30
CA VAL A 162 0.97 -7.04 5.32
C VAL A 162 0.13 -5.78 5.14
N GLY A 163 -0.84 -5.80 4.23
CA GLY A 163 -1.79 -4.72 4.03
C GLY A 163 -3.22 -5.19 4.26
N GLY A 164 -4.09 -4.29 4.73
CA GLY A 164 -5.54 -4.56 4.89
C GLY A 164 -6.02 -4.35 6.32
N GLY A 165 -6.93 -3.39 6.51
CA GLY A 165 -7.54 -3.09 7.80
C GLY A 165 -6.61 -2.46 8.86
N ILE A 166 -5.35 -2.15 8.54
CA ILE A 166 -4.37 -1.57 9.47
C ILE A 166 -4.28 -0.06 9.21
N SER A 167 -4.60 0.76 10.22
CA SER A 167 -4.59 2.23 10.10
C SER A 167 -4.07 2.99 11.34
N ASP A 168 -3.69 2.28 12.40
CA ASP A 168 -3.18 2.86 13.65
C ASP A 168 -1.91 2.13 14.13
N GLY A 169 -1.21 2.71 15.10
CA GLY A 169 0.01 2.10 15.63
C GLY A 169 -0.23 0.81 16.41
N PHE A 170 -1.44 0.58 16.92
CA PHE A 170 -1.82 -0.68 17.58
C PHE A 170 -1.90 -1.84 16.59
N GLY A 171 -2.51 -1.59 15.42
CA GLY A 171 -2.56 -2.53 14.31
C GLY A 171 -1.17 -2.83 13.75
N VAL A 172 -0.28 -1.83 13.70
CA VAL A 172 1.15 -2.04 13.38
C VAL A 172 1.76 -3.03 14.37
N ALA A 173 1.63 -2.77 15.68
CA ALA A 173 2.18 -3.63 16.72
C ALA A 173 1.63 -5.06 16.66
N GLY A 174 0.32 -5.21 16.43
CA GLY A 174 -0.32 -6.51 16.27
C GLY A 174 0.18 -7.29 15.05
N ALA A 175 0.37 -6.61 13.91
CA ALA A 175 0.89 -7.24 12.69
C ALA A 175 2.35 -7.70 12.85
N ILE A 176 3.20 -6.86 13.47
CA ILE A 176 4.59 -7.23 13.76
C ILE A 176 4.64 -8.42 14.74
N ALA A 177 3.85 -8.38 15.81
CA ALA A 177 3.76 -9.49 16.77
C ALA A 177 3.27 -10.79 16.11
N ALA A 178 2.45 -10.70 15.06
CA ALA A 178 1.99 -11.85 14.28
C ALA A 178 3.04 -12.41 13.30
N GLY A 179 4.16 -11.72 13.11
CA GLY A 179 5.28 -12.16 12.27
C GLY A 179 5.43 -11.42 10.94
N ALA A 180 4.72 -10.31 10.72
CA ALA A 180 5.06 -9.41 9.61
C ALA A 180 6.32 -8.59 9.93
N ASP A 181 7.09 -8.18 8.92
CA ASP A 181 8.21 -7.25 9.08
C ASP A 181 7.76 -5.79 8.92
N PHE A 182 6.76 -5.58 8.06
CA PHE A 182 6.21 -4.27 7.77
C PHE A 182 4.70 -4.33 7.59
N VAL A 183 4.05 -3.17 7.66
CA VAL A 183 2.66 -3.01 7.26
C VAL A 183 2.54 -2.10 6.04
N TYR A 184 1.50 -2.31 5.25
CA TYR A 184 1.18 -1.48 4.09
C TYR A 184 -0.14 -0.73 4.31
N MET A 185 -0.05 0.59 4.47
CA MET A 185 -1.22 1.45 4.66
C MET A 185 -1.51 2.27 3.41
N GLY A 186 -2.74 2.17 2.91
CA GLY A 186 -3.24 3.05 1.85
C GLY A 186 -4.16 4.11 2.42
N THR A 187 -5.35 3.68 2.87
CA THR A 187 -6.46 4.53 3.30
C THR A 187 -6.06 5.59 4.32
N ARG A 188 -5.23 5.25 5.31
CA ARG A 188 -4.75 6.19 6.34
C ARG A 188 -4.02 7.41 5.77
N PHE A 189 -3.34 7.27 4.62
CA PHE A 189 -2.57 8.33 3.97
C PHE A 189 -3.31 9.03 2.82
N ILE A 190 -4.52 8.60 2.46
CA ILE A 190 -5.32 9.28 1.44
C ILE A 190 -5.64 10.73 1.82
N PRO A 191 -6.10 11.03 3.05
CA PRO A 191 -6.42 12.40 3.45
C PRO A 191 -5.18 13.19 3.90
N SER A 192 -3.96 12.81 3.51
CA SER A 192 -2.80 13.63 3.85
C SER A 192 -2.73 14.90 3.00
N SER A 193 -2.08 15.95 3.50
CA SER A 193 -1.88 17.21 2.73
C SER A 193 -1.16 16.98 1.40
N GLU A 194 -0.15 16.11 1.41
CA GLU A 194 0.76 15.79 0.31
C GLU A 194 0.19 14.76 -0.71
N SER A 195 -0.96 14.16 -0.39
CA SER A 195 -1.68 13.26 -1.27
C SER A 195 -2.20 13.99 -2.51
N MET A 196 -2.12 13.35 -3.68
CA MET A 196 -2.71 13.85 -4.94
C MET A 196 -4.22 13.63 -5.03
N ALA A 197 -4.83 12.96 -4.05
CA ALA A 197 -6.27 12.75 -4.04
C ALA A 197 -7.02 14.09 -4.14
N VAL A 198 -8.10 14.12 -4.92
CA VAL A 198 -8.94 15.32 -5.01
C VAL A 198 -9.51 15.68 -3.63
N PRO A 199 -9.71 16.97 -3.29
CA PRO A 199 -10.15 17.37 -1.95
C PRO A 199 -11.42 16.66 -1.47
N ALA A 200 -12.38 16.44 -2.36
CA ALA A 200 -13.61 15.71 -2.05
C ALA A 200 -13.36 14.25 -1.64
N TYR A 201 -12.34 13.60 -2.20
CA TYR A 201 -11.96 12.25 -1.81
C TYR A 201 -11.30 12.23 -0.44
N LYS A 202 -10.36 13.16 -0.19
CA LYS A 202 -9.75 13.32 1.14
C LYS A 202 -10.81 13.53 2.21
N GLN A 203 -11.76 14.42 1.96
CA GLN A 203 -12.84 14.71 2.89
C GLN A 203 -13.77 13.50 3.09
N MET A 204 -14.11 12.77 2.02
CA MET A 204 -14.93 11.57 2.14
C MET A 204 -14.28 10.49 3.03
N ILE A 205 -12.94 10.37 3.02
CA ILE A 205 -12.25 9.47 3.95
C ILE A 205 -12.44 9.90 5.40
N VAL A 206 -12.40 11.20 5.69
CA VAL A 206 -12.60 11.76 7.03
C VAL A 206 -14.05 11.56 7.51
N ASP A 207 -15.01 11.68 6.60
CA ASP A 207 -16.44 11.64 6.93
C ASP A 207 -17.00 10.21 7.05
N CYS A 208 -16.31 9.20 6.50
CA CYS A 208 -16.79 7.83 6.41
C CYS A 208 -16.26 6.92 7.53
N ASN A 209 -17.02 5.89 7.85
CA ASN A 209 -16.61 4.79 8.72
C ASN A 209 -16.70 3.43 8.01
N ILE A 210 -16.47 2.33 8.74
CA ILE A 210 -16.43 0.99 8.16
C ILE A 210 -17.75 0.55 7.51
N ASP A 211 -18.90 1.04 7.99
CA ASP A 211 -20.23 0.72 7.45
C ASP A 211 -20.49 1.40 6.10
N ASP A 212 -19.69 2.41 5.76
CA ASP A 212 -19.72 3.10 4.47
C ASP A 212 -18.94 2.36 3.37
N LEU A 213 -18.42 1.17 3.66
CA LEU A 213 -17.66 0.36 2.73
C LEU A 213 -18.48 -0.79 2.15
N ILE A 214 -18.19 -1.14 0.91
CA ILE A 214 -18.70 -2.35 0.27
C ILE A 214 -17.63 -3.02 -0.58
N VAL A 215 -17.52 -4.35 -0.46
CA VAL A 215 -16.73 -5.15 -1.40
C VAL A 215 -17.61 -5.53 -2.58
N SER A 216 -17.27 -5.03 -3.76
CA SER A 216 -18.06 -5.27 -4.98
C SER A 216 -17.18 -5.36 -6.21
N SER A 217 -17.56 -6.24 -7.15
CA SER A 217 -16.98 -6.31 -8.49
C SER A 217 -17.71 -5.43 -9.51
N ALA A 218 -18.75 -4.69 -9.11
CA ALA A 218 -19.59 -3.92 -10.05
C ALA A 218 -18.84 -2.79 -10.78
N VAL A 219 -17.77 -2.27 -10.18
CA VAL A 219 -17.01 -1.14 -10.71
C VAL A 219 -15.96 -1.60 -11.73
N SER A 220 -15.11 -2.57 -11.37
CA SER A 220 -13.93 -3.01 -12.16
C SER A 220 -13.99 -4.46 -12.68
N GLY A 221 -15.05 -5.21 -12.36
CA GLY A 221 -15.15 -6.64 -12.70
C GLY A 221 -14.36 -7.57 -11.77
N THR A 222 -13.57 -7.02 -10.84
CA THR A 222 -12.82 -7.76 -9.81
C THR A 222 -13.24 -7.25 -8.43
N PRO A 223 -13.39 -8.13 -7.42
CA PRO A 223 -13.74 -7.70 -6.06
C PRO A 223 -12.79 -6.61 -5.55
N ALA A 224 -13.37 -5.48 -5.17
CA ALA A 224 -12.65 -4.36 -4.60
C ALA A 224 -13.51 -3.67 -3.52
N SER A 225 -12.86 -3.09 -2.51
CA SER A 225 -13.51 -2.32 -1.45
C SER A 225 -13.70 -0.86 -1.88
N TRP A 226 -14.95 -0.40 -1.88
CA TRP A 226 -15.39 0.90 -2.37
C TRP A 226 -16.11 1.69 -1.27
N LEU A 227 -16.06 3.02 -1.38
CA LEU A 227 -16.87 3.93 -0.57
C LEU A 227 -18.29 4.02 -1.16
N LYS A 228 -19.29 3.56 -0.42
CA LYS A 228 -20.71 3.65 -0.80
C LYS A 228 -21.13 5.08 -1.19
N PRO A 229 -20.72 6.16 -0.49
CA PRO A 229 -21.10 7.51 -0.88
C PRO A 229 -20.60 7.92 -2.28
N SER A 230 -19.38 7.53 -2.66
CA SER A 230 -18.85 7.80 -4.01
C SER A 230 -19.61 7.02 -5.09
N MET A 231 -20.00 5.77 -4.81
CA MET A 231 -20.83 4.98 -5.72
C MET A 231 -22.20 5.64 -5.94
N ARG A 232 -22.85 6.09 -4.86
CA ARG A 232 -24.13 6.81 -4.93
C ARG A 232 -24.00 8.11 -5.71
N ALA A 233 -22.94 8.88 -5.49
CA ALA A 233 -22.65 10.11 -6.23
C ALA A 233 -22.47 9.86 -7.74
N ALA A 234 -21.95 8.68 -8.11
CA ALA A 234 -21.82 8.23 -9.49
C ALA A 234 -23.11 7.58 -10.06
N GLY A 235 -24.23 7.63 -9.34
CA GLY A 235 -25.52 7.06 -9.76
C GLY A 235 -25.60 5.53 -9.64
N MET A 236 -24.69 4.90 -8.89
CA MET A 236 -24.76 3.47 -8.60
C MET A 236 -25.45 3.22 -7.27
N ASP A 237 -26.32 2.21 -7.23
CA ASP A 237 -26.83 1.67 -5.99
C ASP A 237 -25.83 0.64 -5.42
N PRO A 238 -25.16 0.92 -4.29
CA PRO A 238 -24.24 -0.03 -3.69
C PRO A 238 -24.95 -1.29 -3.17
N ASP A 239 -26.25 -1.21 -2.85
CA ASP A 239 -27.00 -2.29 -2.22
C ASP A 239 -27.73 -3.18 -3.27
N ALA A 240 -27.62 -2.84 -4.56
CA ALA A 240 -28.22 -3.61 -5.65
C ALA A 240 -27.53 -4.99 -5.87
N PRO A 241 -28.27 -6.04 -6.27
CA PRO A 241 -27.70 -7.33 -6.64
C PRO A 241 -26.70 -7.17 -7.79
N THR A 242 -25.45 -7.55 -7.59
CA THR A 242 -24.38 -7.29 -8.56
C THR A 242 -24.47 -8.22 -9.77
N GLY A 243 -24.61 -7.64 -10.97
CA GLY A 243 -24.14 -8.25 -12.22
C GLY A 243 -22.72 -7.76 -12.50
N ALA A 244 -21.73 -8.65 -12.49
CA ALA A 244 -20.34 -8.24 -12.70
C ALA A 244 -20.06 -7.92 -14.18
N PRO A 245 -19.52 -6.74 -14.54
CA PRO A 245 -18.95 -6.53 -15.87
C PRO A 245 -17.73 -7.46 -16.08
N LYS A 246 -17.31 -7.68 -17.34
CA LYS A 246 -16.10 -8.48 -17.65
C LYS A 246 -14.87 -7.91 -16.94
N ARG A 247 -14.01 -8.80 -16.41
CA ARG A 247 -12.73 -8.43 -15.75
C ARG A 247 -11.85 -7.62 -16.69
N ASN A 248 -11.35 -6.48 -16.20
CA ASN A 248 -10.37 -5.66 -16.92
C ASN A 248 -9.07 -5.55 -16.12
N TYR A 249 -7.95 -5.88 -16.75
CA TYR A 249 -6.59 -5.80 -16.19
C TYR A 249 -5.77 -4.66 -16.81
N ASP A 250 -6.36 -3.91 -17.74
CA ASP A 250 -5.71 -2.83 -18.46
C ASP A 250 -5.83 -1.51 -17.67
N ALA A 251 -4.70 -0.87 -17.39
CA ALA A 251 -4.63 0.44 -16.75
C ALA A 251 -4.92 1.61 -17.72
N SER A 252 -5.05 1.33 -19.03
CA SER A 252 -5.16 2.32 -20.11
C SER A 252 -6.56 2.48 -20.73
N ASP A 253 -7.53 1.63 -20.36
CA ASP A 253 -8.87 1.56 -20.99
C ASP A 253 -9.99 1.92 -20.00
N ASP A 254 -11.07 2.63 -20.41
CA ASP A 254 -12.15 3.36 -19.68
C ASP A 254 -12.46 3.13 -18.18
N ALA A 255 -12.04 2.04 -17.55
CA ALA A 255 -11.99 1.85 -16.10
C ALA A 255 -11.33 3.03 -15.33
N PRO A 256 -10.25 3.71 -15.80
CA PRO A 256 -9.73 4.93 -15.19
C PRO A 256 -10.77 6.06 -15.08
N LYS A 257 -11.78 6.11 -15.97
CA LYS A 257 -12.87 7.10 -15.83
C LYS A 257 -13.73 6.81 -14.60
N ARG A 258 -13.92 5.54 -14.22
CA ARG A 258 -14.69 5.16 -13.03
C ARG A 258 -13.92 5.40 -11.73
N TRP A 259 -12.63 5.14 -11.69
CA TRP A 259 -11.78 5.38 -10.50
C TRP A 259 -11.58 6.85 -10.17
N LYS A 260 -11.81 7.73 -11.16
CA LYS A 260 -11.77 9.17 -10.97
C LYS A 260 -12.89 9.65 -10.04
N ASP A 261 -14.07 9.04 -10.15
CA ASP A 261 -15.30 9.51 -9.49
C ASP A 261 -15.85 8.50 -8.45
N ILE A 262 -15.46 7.23 -8.52
CA ILE A 262 -15.78 6.17 -7.55
C ILE A 262 -14.49 5.80 -6.83
N TRP A 263 -14.52 5.95 -5.51
CA TRP A 263 -13.33 5.93 -4.68
C TRP A 263 -13.27 4.71 -3.76
N ALA A 264 -12.05 4.32 -3.42
CA ALA A 264 -11.75 3.04 -2.79
C ALA A 264 -11.13 3.24 -1.39
N ALA A 265 -11.69 2.61 -0.37
CA ALA A 265 -11.13 2.68 0.98
C ALA A 265 -11.14 1.30 1.64
N GLY A 266 -10.20 1.09 2.55
CA GLY A 266 -10.08 -0.11 3.36
C GLY A 266 -10.80 0.02 4.70
N GLN A 267 -10.96 -1.09 5.40
CA GLN A 267 -11.75 -1.19 6.64
C GLN A 267 -11.24 -0.31 7.79
N GLY A 268 -9.99 0.14 7.73
CA GLY A 268 -9.44 1.12 8.66
C GLY A 268 -9.76 2.58 8.32
N VAL A 269 -10.78 2.86 7.50
CA VAL A 269 -11.18 4.22 7.08
C VAL A 269 -11.48 5.13 8.27
N GLY A 270 -12.14 4.61 9.30
CA GLY A 270 -12.56 5.38 10.48
C GLY A 270 -11.43 5.84 11.40
N ALA A 271 -10.17 5.52 11.10
CA ALA A 271 -9.00 6.01 11.84
C ALA A 271 -8.53 7.39 11.39
N SER A 272 -9.05 7.92 10.28
CA SER A 272 -8.71 9.24 9.77
C SER A 272 -9.77 10.26 10.16
N HIS A 273 -9.38 11.27 10.93
CA HIS A 273 -10.31 12.28 11.48
C HIS A 273 -10.07 13.70 10.96
N ALA A 274 -9.03 13.90 10.17
CA ALA A 274 -8.68 15.19 9.60
C ALA A 274 -7.88 15.02 8.30
N ILE A 275 -7.78 16.11 7.55
CA ILE A 275 -6.75 16.26 6.52
C ILE A 275 -5.51 16.84 7.19
N GLU A 276 -4.44 16.06 7.26
CA GLU A 276 -3.27 16.35 8.09
C GLU A 276 -1.95 16.03 7.34
N PRO A 277 -0.82 16.66 7.68
CA PRO A 277 0.49 16.34 7.12
C PRO A 277 0.88 14.87 7.35
N VAL A 278 1.60 14.26 6.42
CA VAL A 278 2.13 12.88 6.58
C VAL A 278 2.97 12.75 7.85
N ALA A 279 3.76 13.78 8.18
CA ALA A 279 4.60 13.78 9.38
C ALA A 279 3.77 13.60 10.67
N ASP A 280 2.60 14.23 10.75
CA ASP A 280 1.73 14.16 11.92
C ASP A 280 1.07 12.78 12.03
N ILE A 281 0.63 12.22 10.90
CA ILE A 281 0.11 10.85 10.81
C ILE A 281 1.15 9.86 11.31
N VAL A 282 2.39 9.94 10.80
CA VAL A 282 3.48 9.03 11.18
C VAL A 282 3.86 9.19 12.65
N ALA A 283 3.94 10.43 13.15
CA ALA A 283 4.20 10.68 14.56
C ALA A 283 3.10 10.10 15.46
N GLN A 284 1.83 10.14 15.03
CA GLN A 284 0.74 9.48 15.74
C GLN A 284 0.88 7.96 15.74
N LEU A 285 1.13 7.35 14.56
CA LEU A 285 1.34 5.91 14.42
C LEU A 285 2.49 5.44 15.34
N GLU A 286 3.59 6.18 15.41
CA GLU A 286 4.71 5.84 16.28
C GLU A 286 4.33 5.91 17.76
N ARG A 287 3.62 6.96 18.19
CA ARG A 287 3.16 7.09 19.58
C ARG A 287 2.27 5.92 19.98
N GLU A 288 1.29 5.60 19.14
CA GLU A 288 0.35 4.49 19.35
C GLU A 288 1.08 3.13 19.38
N TYR A 289 2.02 2.92 18.45
CA TYR A 289 2.85 1.71 18.41
C TYR A 289 3.65 1.54 19.71
N ARG A 290 4.32 2.59 20.18
CA ARG A 290 5.07 2.56 21.46
C ARG A 290 4.15 2.33 22.66
N VAL A 291 2.93 2.87 22.64
CA VAL A 291 1.91 2.59 23.68
C VAL A 291 1.53 1.11 23.66
N ALA A 292 1.23 0.55 22.48
CA ALA A 292 0.86 -0.84 22.31
C ALA A 292 1.94 -1.79 22.86
N LEU A 293 3.21 -1.53 22.53
CA LEU A 293 4.35 -2.32 23.04
C LEU A 293 4.46 -2.27 24.57
N ARG A 294 4.33 -1.09 25.18
CA ARG A 294 4.36 -0.95 26.65
C ARG A 294 3.20 -1.69 27.32
N GLN A 295 2.00 -1.62 26.75
CA GLN A 295 0.84 -2.33 27.28
C GLN A 295 1.02 -3.85 27.20
N MET A 296 1.60 -4.36 26.11
CA MET A 296 1.88 -5.78 25.96
C MET A 296 2.93 -6.26 26.96
N ALA A 297 4.03 -5.51 27.15
CA ALA A 297 5.05 -5.82 28.15
C ALA A 297 4.47 -5.87 29.57
N ALA A 298 3.69 -4.86 29.97
CA ALA A 298 3.08 -4.81 31.30
C ALA A 298 2.14 -6.01 31.58
N ARG A 299 1.45 -6.52 30.55
CA ARG A 299 0.58 -7.71 30.68
C ARG A 299 1.39 -8.98 30.95
N LEU A 300 2.59 -9.11 30.39
CA LEU A 300 3.49 -10.23 30.66
C LEU A 300 3.95 -10.19 32.13
N ASP A 301 4.43 -9.03 32.58
CA ASP A 301 4.93 -8.86 33.95
C ASP A 301 3.85 -9.13 35.01
N SER A 302 2.59 -8.75 34.74
CA SER A 302 1.47 -8.99 35.66
C SER A 302 1.09 -10.46 35.82
N ARG A 303 1.33 -11.29 34.79
CA ARG A 303 1.05 -12.73 34.85
C ARG A 303 2.07 -13.45 35.73
N ASP A 304 3.34 -13.04 35.66
CA ASP A 304 4.41 -13.64 36.47
C ASP A 304 4.25 -13.36 37.97
N GLN A 305 3.58 -12.25 38.32
CA GLN A 305 3.26 -11.91 39.71
C GLN A 305 2.01 -12.62 40.26
N GLY A 306 1.12 -13.11 39.39
CA GLY A 306 -0.15 -13.77 39.76
C GLY A 306 -0.05 -15.27 40.06
N THR A 307 1.12 -15.91 39.85
CA THR A 307 1.34 -17.36 40.07
C THR A 307 2.01 -17.72 41.41
N LYS A 308 2.11 -16.77 42.37
CA LYS A 308 2.76 -16.98 43.68
C LYS A 308 1.79 -17.03 44.89
N SER A 309 0.52 -17.40 44.68
CA SER A 309 -0.46 -17.61 45.75
C SER A 309 -0.93 -19.05 45.81
#